data_AF-A0A3N4GPU6-F1
#
_entry.id   AF-A0A3N4GPU6-F1
#
_cell.length_a   1.000
_cell.length_b   1.000
_cell.length_c   1.000
_cell.angle_alpha   90.00
_cell.angle_beta   90.00
_cell.angle_gamma   90.00
#
_symmetry.space_group_name_H-M   'P 1'
#
loop_
_entity.id
_entity.type
_entity.pdbx_description
1 polymer ?
#
loop_
_entity_poly.entity_id
_entity_poly.type
_entity_poly.pdbx_seq_one_letter_code
_entity_poly.pdbx_strand_id
1 'polypeptide(L)'
;MTAPGTVSAGRRRHPAHRTPATLAACAVVIGVLAVVAGGLWAVITPSMSALKGAHQVYPIDSVAGVSAFAFVMLGYGALAGVLGWLVAPGWRGLPGYATVVLTTVLGSGIAGWAGTLIAARRFTDPDSVTVGALFRAVPQLWLDGATRGTPSGPWVLAICAPLTATVVYLVFALANRHGDLGVGDAPPETPAPQPVPVQPAPPA
;
A
#
# COMPACT_ATOMS: atom_id res chain seq x y z
N MET A 1 -4.02 59.43 -2.57
CA MET A 1 -3.50 58.38 -3.49
C MET A 1 -3.64 57.03 -2.81
N THR A 2 -4.73 56.33 -3.09
CA THR A 2 -5.01 54.98 -2.58
C THR A 2 -4.60 53.98 -3.66
N ALA A 3 -3.71 53.04 -3.32
CA ALA A 3 -3.26 52.01 -4.24
C ALA A 3 -4.40 51.04 -4.57
N PRO A 4 -4.60 50.67 -5.86
CA PRO A 4 -5.62 49.71 -6.24
C PRO A 4 -5.26 48.31 -5.70
N GLY A 5 -6.17 47.73 -4.92
CA GLY A 5 -6.03 46.37 -4.40
C GLY A 5 -5.95 45.37 -5.55
N THR A 6 -4.90 44.57 -5.55
CA THR A 6 -4.77 43.41 -6.45
C THR A 6 -5.88 42.43 -6.14
N VAL A 7 -6.85 42.32 -7.04
CA VAL A 7 -7.83 41.22 -7.06
C VAL A 7 -7.04 39.93 -7.27
N SER A 8 -6.80 39.19 -6.18
CA SER A 8 -6.26 37.84 -6.24
C SER A 8 -7.22 36.99 -7.07
N ALA A 9 -6.84 36.73 -8.32
CA ALA A 9 -7.55 35.82 -9.20
C ALA A 9 -7.70 34.47 -8.47
N GLY A 10 -8.94 34.14 -8.10
CA GLY A 10 -9.28 32.89 -7.45
C GLY A 10 -8.74 31.74 -8.29
N ARG A 11 -7.73 31.04 -7.76
CA ARG A 11 -7.18 29.83 -8.36
C ARG A 11 -8.35 28.86 -8.53
N ARG A 12 -8.77 28.62 -9.78
CA ARG A 12 -9.85 27.68 -10.10
C ARG A 12 -9.53 26.34 -9.45
N ARG A 13 -10.22 26.03 -8.35
CA ARG A 13 -10.15 24.72 -7.71
C ARG A 13 -10.89 23.78 -8.65
N HIS A 14 -10.16 22.91 -9.36
CA HIS A 14 -10.83 21.81 -10.02
C HIS A 14 -11.42 20.92 -8.91
N PRO A 15 -12.74 20.71 -8.87
CA PRO A 15 -13.32 19.81 -7.89
C PRO A 15 -12.71 18.43 -8.14
N ALA A 16 -12.01 17.91 -7.13
CA ALA A 16 -11.52 16.54 -7.19
C ALA A 16 -12.76 15.63 -7.12
N HIS A 17 -13.24 15.16 -8.28
CA HIS A 17 -14.40 14.28 -8.32
C HIS A 17 -14.13 13.02 -7.49
N ARG A 18 -14.85 12.90 -6.37
CA ARG A 18 -14.85 11.72 -5.50
C ARG A 18 -15.63 10.61 -6.19
N THR A 19 -14.98 9.88 -7.09
CA THR A 19 -15.56 8.67 -7.67
C THR A 19 -15.00 7.45 -6.94
N PRO A 20 -15.81 6.45 -6.59
CA PRO A 20 -15.32 5.20 -6.01
C PRO A 20 -14.39 4.45 -6.98
N ALA A 21 -14.55 4.69 -8.29
CA ALA A 21 -13.69 4.17 -9.34
C ALA A 21 -12.21 4.54 -9.15
N THR A 22 -11.87 5.73 -8.62
CA THR A 22 -10.47 6.11 -8.37
C THR A 22 -9.84 5.28 -7.25
N LEU A 23 -10.60 4.91 -6.22
CA LEU A 23 -10.12 4.04 -5.15
C LEU A 23 -9.92 2.61 -5.66
N ALA A 24 -10.87 2.10 -6.44
CA ALA A 24 -10.75 0.79 -7.08
C ALA A 24 -9.54 0.73 -8.02
N ALA A 25 -9.35 1.74 -8.88
CA ALA A 25 -8.19 1.83 -9.75
C ALA A 25 -6.87 1.87 -8.96
N CYS A 26 -6.82 2.66 -7.89
CA CYS A 26 -5.65 2.70 -6.99
C CYS A 26 -5.36 1.33 -6.37
N ALA A 27 -6.38 0.65 -5.85
CA ALA A 27 -6.26 -0.70 -5.29
C ALA A 27 -5.75 -1.72 -6.32
N VAL A 28 -6.25 -1.66 -7.56
CA VAL A 28 -5.80 -2.53 -8.66
C VAL A 28 -4.34 -2.26 -8.99
N VAL A 29 -3.93 -1.00 -9.11
CA VAL A 29 -2.53 -0.63 -9.40
C VAL A 29 -1.59 -1.13 -8.29
N ILE A 30 -1.97 -0.94 -7.02
CA ILE A 30 -1.21 -1.45 -5.87
C ILE A 30 -1.15 -2.99 -5.92
N GLY A 31 -2.25 -3.66 -6.25
CA GLY A 31 -2.29 -5.12 -6.42
C GLY A 31 -1.37 -5.63 -7.53
N VAL A 32 -1.33 -4.95 -8.68
CA VAL A 32 -0.40 -5.28 -9.78
C VAL A 32 1.04 -5.11 -9.34
N LEU A 33 1.34 -4.02 -8.62
CA LEU A 33 2.67 -3.77 -8.08
C LEU A 33 3.11 -4.88 -7.11
N ALA A 34 2.18 -5.47 -6.36
CA ALA A 34 2.48 -6.60 -5.49
C ALA A 34 2.96 -7.84 -6.26
N VAL A 35 2.34 -8.16 -7.39
CA VAL A 35 2.79 -9.26 -8.26
C VAL A 35 4.19 -8.99 -8.80
N VAL A 36 4.47 -7.75 -9.23
CA VAL A 36 5.80 -7.33 -9.70
C VAL A 36 6.82 -7.44 -8.58
N ALA A 37 6.50 -7.01 -7.36
CA ALA A 37 7.36 -7.12 -6.20
C ALA A 37 7.66 -8.60 -5.86
N GLY A 38 6.64 -9.47 -5.88
CA GLY A 38 6.82 -10.92 -5.70
C GLY A 38 7.74 -11.53 -6.77
N GLY A 39 7.55 -11.15 -8.03
CA GLY A 39 8.42 -11.57 -9.14
C GLY A 39 9.86 -11.07 -8.99
N LEU A 40 10.04 -9.81 -8.62
CA LEU A 40 11.36 -9.22 -8.34
C LEU A 40 12.06 -9.98 -7.21
N TRP A 41 11.35 -10.26 -6.11
CA TRP A 41 11.89 -11.08 -5.04
C TRP A 41 12.31 -12.46 -5.53
N ALA A 42 11.44 -13.15 -6.28
CA ALA A 42 11.76 -14.45 -6.85
C ALA A 42 13.02 -14.40 -7.75
N VAL A 43 13.32 -13.23 -8.32
CA VAL A 43 14.52 -13.01 -9.12
C VAL A 43 15.78 -12.94 -8.28
N ILE A 44 15.73 -12.18 -7.18
CA ILE A 44 16.90 -11.85 -6.37
C ILE A 44 17.08 -12.77 -5.15
N THR A 45 16.09 -13.61 -4.84
CA THR A 45 16.06 -14.40 -3.61
C THR A 45 17.24 -15.39 -3.57
N PRO A 46 18.07 -15.36 -2.52
CA PRO A 46 19.10 -16.36 -2.32
C PRO A 46 18.50 -17.75 -2.12
N SER A 47 19.18 -18.77 -2.63
CA SER A 47 18.82 -20.17 -2.37
C SER A 47 19.02 -20.52 -0.90
N MET A 48 18.08 -21.24 -0.29
CA MET A 48 18.28 -21.83 1.04
C MET A 48 18.76 -23.28 0.96
N SER A 49 19.56 -23.70 1.93
CA SER A 49 19.84 -25.11 2.16
C SER A 49 18.68 -25.74 2.93
N ALA A 50 18.20 -26.89 2.48
CA ALA A 50 17.13 -27.63 3.12
C ALA A 50 17.42 -29.13 3.17
N LEU A 51 16.91 -29.79 4.20
CA LEU A 51 16.97 -31.25 4.38
C LEU A 51 15.60 -31.86 4.03
N LYS A 52 15.57 -32.88 3.17
CA LYS A 52 14.34 -33.64 2.89
C LYS A 52 14.04 -34.60 4.02
N GLY A 53 12.97 -34.36 4.76
CA GLY A 53 12.37 -35.30 5.72
C GLY A 53 11.36 -36.24 5.05
N ALA A 54 10.90 -37.25 5.80
CA ALA A 54 9.94 -38.24 5.29
C ALA A 54 8.59 -37.64 4.88
N HIS A 55 8.16 -36.57 5.56
CA HIS A 55 6.88 -35.90 5.30
C HIS A 55 6.98 -34.38 5.21
N GLN A 56 8.16 -33.80 5.42
CA GLN A 56 8.37 -32.35 5.50
C GLN A 56 9.77 -31.97 5.00
N VAL A 57 9.95 -30.69 4.67
CA VAL A 57 11.25 -30.10 4.29
C VAL A 57 11.73 -29.22 5.45
N TYR A 58 12.94 -29.47 5.95
CA TYR A 58 13.51 -28.70 7.06
C TYR A 58 14.48 -27.65 6.52
N PRO A 59 14.15 -26.34 6.63
CA PRO A 59 15.07 -25.28 6.24
C PRO A 59 16.24 -25.20 7.23
N ILE A 60 17.46 -25.12 6.71
CA ILE A 60 18.68 -24.98 7.53
C ILE A 60 19.09 -23.52 7.63
N ASP A 61 18.94 -22.75 6.56
CA ASP A 61 19.27 -21.31 6.51
C ASP A 61 18.30 -20.53 5.61
N SER A 62 17.39 -19.74 6.18
CA SER A 62 16.35 -19.00 5.43
C SER A 62 16.43 -17.48 5.57
N VAL A 63 17.31 -16.95 6.44
CA VAL A 63 17.34 -15.54 6.82
C VAL A 63 17.60 -14.61 5.62
N ALA A 64 18.50 -14.97 4.72
CA ALA A 64 18.85 -14.16 3.56
C ALA A 64 17.66 -13.98 2.58
N GLY A 65 16.88 -15.05 2.36
CA GLY A 65 15.68 -15.01 1.51
C GLY A 65 14.55 -14.19 2.11
N VAL A 66 14.33 -14.34 3.42
CA VAL A 66 13.28 -13.61 4.16
C VAL A 66 13.62 -12.12 4.25
N SER A 67 14.89 -11.78 4.54
CA SER A 67 15.34 -10.38 4.57
C SER A 67 15.27 -9.71 3.21
N ALA A 68 15.66 -10.40 2.13
CA ALA A 68 15.48 -9.90 0.76
C ALA A 68 14.00 -9.61 0.45
N PHE A 69 13.09 -10.50 0.88
CA PHE A 69 11.64 -10.25 0.75
C PHE A 69 11.20 -9.02 1.53
N ALA A 70 11.67 -8.88 2.77
CA ALA A 70 11.33 -7.74 3.62
C ALA A 70 11.74 -6.42 2.96
N PHE A 71 12.95 -6.31 2.42
CA PHE A 71 13.40 -5.11 1.70
C PHE A 71 12.55 -4.79 0.48
N VAL A 72 12.16 -5.80 -0.30
CA VAL A 72 11.23 -5.62 -1.42
C VAL A 72 9.86 -5.12 -0.93
N MET A 73 9.36 -5.65 0.19
CA MET A 73 8.09 -5.21 0.79
C MET A 73 8.14 -3.79 1.35
N LEU A 74 9.28 -3.34 1.89
CA LEU A 74 9.48 -1.95 2.29
C LEU A 74 9.34 -1.03 1.06
N GLY A 75 10.03 -1.36 -0.04
CA GLY A 75 9.93 -0.59 -1.29
C GLY A 75 8.52 -0.58 -1.87
N TYR A 76 7.87 -1.74 -1.91
CA TYR A 76 6.47 -1.88 -2.33
C TYR A 76 5.52 -1.04 -1.49
N GLY A 77 5.63 -1.12 -0.15
CA GLY A 77 4.81 -0.33 0.78
C GLY A 77 5.02 1.17 0.59
N ALA A 78 6.26 1.62 0.42
CA ALA A 78 6.57 3.02 0.15
C ALA A 78 5.90 3.52 -1.14
N LEU A 79 6.00 2.76 -2.22
CA LEU A 79 5.35 3.07 -3.50
C LEU A 79 3.82 3.09 -3.37
N ALA A 80 3.24 2.13 -2.65
CA ALA A 80 1.80 2.09 -2.41
C ALA A 80 1.32 3.32 -1.63
N GLY A 81 2.07 3.77 -0.62
CA GLY A 81 1.80 5.01 0.12
C GLY A 81 1.84 6.26 -0.76
N VAL A 82 2.86 6.38 -1.63
CA VAL A 82 2.97 7.47 -2.62
C VAL A 82 1.78 7.46 -3.58
N LEU A 83 1.48 6.30 -4.18
CA LEU A 83 0.41 6.15 -5.16
C LEU A 83 -0.96 6.44 -4.54
N GLY A 84 -1.23 5.92 -3.34
CA GLY A 84 -2.45 6.20 -2.60
C GLY A 84 -2.69 7.68 -2.37
N TRP A 85 -1.63 8.43 -2.08
CA TRP A 85 -1.71 9.87 -1.85
C TRP A 85 -1.89 10.69 -3.14
N LEU A 86 -1.21 10.28 -4.23
CA LEU A 86 -1.19 11.03 -5.50
C LEU A 86 -2.39 10.74 -6.39
N VAL A 87 -2.87 9.49 -6.44
CA VAL A 87 -3.90 9.04 -7.38
C VAL A 87 -5.31 9.43 -6.93
N ALA A 88 -5.55 9.53 -5.62
CA ALA A 88 -6.88 9.81 -5.08
C ALA A 88 -6.89 11.11 -4.23
N PRO A 89 -6.61 12.29 -4.82
CA PRO A 89 -6.52 13.55 -4.08
C PRO A 89 -7.83 13.92 -3.36
N GLY A 90 -9.00 13.52 -3.91
CA GLY A 90 -10.31 13.72 -3.28
C GLY A 90 -10.65 12.73 -2.15
N TRP A 91 -9.82 11.72 -1.91
CA TRP A 91 -10.04 10.68 -0.90
C TRP A 91 -8.90 10.59 0.14
N ARG A 92 -8.05 11.62 0.26
CA ARG A 92 -6.85 11.63 1.13
C ARG A 92 -7.11 11.42 2.63
N GLY A 93 -8.36 11.38 3.06
CA GLY A 93 -8.78 11.13 4.44
C GLY A 93 -8.76 9.64 4.80
N LEU A 94 -9.51 9.30 5.84
CA LEU A 94 -9.65 7.93 6.35
C LEU A 94 -9.96 6.87 5.27
N PRO A 95 -10.88 7.08 4.30
CA PRO A 95 -11.19 6.07 3.28
C PRO A 95 -10.02 5.77 2.32
N GLY A 96 -9.25 6.79 1.89
CA GLY A 96 -8.06 6.57 1.05
C GLY A 96 -6.98 5.83 1.82
N TYR A 97 -6.72 6.24 3.06
CA TYR A 97 -5.78 5.54 3.95
C TYR A 97 -6.17 4.08 4.17
N ALA A 98 -7.43 3.80 4.51
CA ALA A 98 -7.94 2.45 4.72
C ALA A 98 -7.76 1.59 3.45
N THR A 99 -8.01 2.16 2.27
CA THR A 99 -7.79 1.47 0.99
C THR A 99 -6.33 1.08 0.81
N VAL A 100 -5.38 1.99 1.06
CA VAL A 100 -3.94 1.72 0.94
C VAL A 100 -3.50 0.64 1.94
N VAL A 101 -3.93 0.71 3.19
CA VAL A 101 -3.56 -0.29 4.21
C VAL A 101 -4.12 -1.67 3.86
N LEU A 102 -5.41 -1.76 3.50
CA LEU A 102 -6.02 -3.04 3.16
C LEU A 102 -5.39 -3.66 1.91
N THR A 103 -5.11 -2.84 0.89
CA THR A 103 -4.50 -3.31 -0.36
C THR A 103 -3.03 -3.70 -0.19
N THR A 104 -2.29 -3.05 0.71
CA THR A 104 -0.91 -3.45 1.01
C THR A 104 -0.86 -4.75 1.82
N VAL A 105 -1.76 -4.96 2.77
CA VAL A 105 -1.91 -6.25 3.48
C VAL A 105 -2.22 -7.39 2.50
N LEU A 106 -3.22 -7.20 1.64
CA LEU A 106 -3.59 -8.19 0.63
C LEU A 106 -2.45 -8.40 -0.39
N GLY A 107 -1.83 -7.30 -0.82
CA GLY A 107 -0.71 -7.32 -1.75
C GLY A 107 0.49 -8.09 -1.20
N SER A 108 0.83 -7.96 0.08
CA SER A 108 1.89 -8.77 0.70
C SER A 108 1.64 -10.27 0.53
N GLY A 109 0.39 -10.71 0.73
CA GLY A 109 0.00 -12.11 0.51
C GLY A 109 0.13 -12.51 -0.96
N ILE A 110 -0.39 -11.70 -1.87
CA ILE A 110 -0.30 -11.94 -3.33
C ILE A 110 1.17 -12.02 -3.77
N ALA A 111 2.02 -11.12 -3.29
CA ALA A 111 3.44 -11.08 -3.60
C ALA A 111 4.17 -12.32 -3.07
N GLY A 112 3.86 -12.74 -1.83
CA GLY A 112 4.41 -13.97 -1.26
C GLY A 112 4.01 -15.21 -2.06
N TRP A 113 2.74 -15.32 -2.45
CA TRP A 113 2.23 -16.41 -3.28
C TRP A 113 2.86 -16.42 -4.68
N ALA A 114 2.78 -15.30 -5.41
CA ALA A 114 3.31 -15.17 -6.77
C ALA A 114 4.83 -15.36 -6.80
N GLY A 115 5.54 -14.77 -5.83
CA GLY A 115 6.98 -14.92 -5.69
C GLY A 115 7.39 -16.37 -5.46
N THR A 116 6.68 -17.09 -4.57
CA THR A 116 6.97 -18.50 -4.31
C THR A 116 6.74 -19.35 -5.56
N LEU A 117 5.66 -19.11 -6.31
CA LEU A 117 5.38 -19.80 -7.57
C LEU A 117 6.46 -19.57 -8.63
N ILE A 118 6.95 -18.34 -8.76
CA ILE A 118 8.00 -17.99 -9.72
C ILE A 118 9.34 -18.59 -9.28
N ALA A 119 9.65 -18.51 -7.99
CA ALA A 119 10.90 -19.03 -7.43
C ALA A 119 10.94 -20.57 -7.53
N ALA A 120 9.83 -21.26 -7.32
CA ALA A 120 9.74 -22.72 -7.43
C ALA A 120 10.22 -23.26 -8.79
N ARG A 121 10.09 -22.47 -9.87
CA ARG A 121 10.59 -22.86 -11.20
C ARG A 121 12.11 -22.83 -11.34
N ARG A 122 12.83 -22.21 -10.41
CA ARG A 122 14.29 -22.06 -10.44
C ARG A 122 15.04 -23.10 -9.61
N PHE A 123 14.34 -23.73 -8.67
CA PHE A 123 14.95 -24.66 -7.73
C PHE A 123 14.43 -26.07 -7.97
N THR A 124 15.24 -27.03 -7.55
CA THR A 124 14.95 -28.45 -7.69
C THR A 124 13.70 -28.82 -6.91
N ASP A 125 12.82 -29.60 -7.54
CA ASP A 125 11.59 -30.10 -6.92
C ASP A 125 11.94 -31.00 -5.71
N PRO A 126 11.42 -30.74 -4.50
CA PRO A 126 11.65 -31.56 -3.32
C PRO A 126 11.34 -33.05 -3.50
N ASP A 127 10.46 -33.42 -4.42
CA ASP A 127 10.06 -34.83 -4.63
C ASP A 127 11.01 -35.60 -5.56
N SER A 128 11.96 -34.89 -6.17
CA SER A 128 13.05 -35.51 -6.94
C SER A 128 14.26 -35.92 -6.09
N VAL A 129 14.21 -35.65 -4.77
CA VAL A 129 15.34 -35.82 -3.84
C VAL A 129 15.03 -36.92 -2.82
N THR A 130 16.01 -37.79 -2.55
CA THR A 130 15.88 -38.86 -1.56
C THR A 130 15.76 -38.31 -0.14
N VAL A 131 14.97 -39.00 0.70
CA VAL A 131 14.84 -38.66 2.13
C VAL A 131 16.22 -38.70 2.80
N GLY A 132 16.56 -37.66 3.55
CA GLY A 132 17.84 -37.48 4.22
C GLY A 132 18.90 -36.73 3.41
N ALA A 133 18.65 -36.40 2.13
CA ALA A 133 19.58 -35.60 1.34
C ALA A 133 19.39 -34.08 1.53
N LEU A 134 20.49 -33.35 1.40
CA LEU A 134 20.52 -31.90 1.36
C LEU A 134 20.26 -31.39 -0.05
N PHE A 135 19.41 -30.38 -0.19
CA PHE A 135 19.11 -29.75 -1.46
C PHE A 135 18.91 -28.24 -1.33
N ARG A 136 18.97 -27.54 -2.45
CA ARG A 136 18.67 -26.11 -2.52
C ARG A 136 17.19 -25.91 -2.77
N ALA A 137 16.55 -25.13 -1.90
CA ALA A 137 15.12 -24.89 -1.93
C ALA A 137 14.81 -23.38 -1.94
N VAL A 138 13.55 -23.07 -2.25
CA VAL A 138 12.98 -21.73 -2.09
C VAL A 138 12.75 -21.46 -0.60
N PRO A 139 13.15 -20.29 -0.07
CA PRO A 139 12.78 -19.85 1.28
C PRO A 139 11.28 -19.98 1.51
N GLN A 140 10.88 -20.73 2.54
CA GLN A 140 9.47 -20.83 2.90
C GLN A 140 8.98 -19.51 3.50
N LEU A 141 8.08 -18.83 2.78
CA LEU A 141 7.43 -17.60 3.22
C LEU A 141 6.12 -17.88 3.98
N TRP A 142 5.48 -19.03 3.72
CA TRP A 142 4.15 -19.37 4.24
C TRP A 142 4.21 -20.34 5.44
N LEU A 143 3.18 -20.29 6.29
CA LEU A 143 2.98 -21.25 7.39
C LEU A 143 2.59 -22.62 6.82
N ASP A 144 3.51 -23.58 6.84
CA ASP A 144 3.16 -25.00 6.85
C ASP A 144 3.59 -25.60 8.19
N GLY A 145 2.62 -25.78 9.09
CA GLY A 145 2.80 -26.55 10.33
C GLY A 145 3.21 -25.75 11.56
N ALA A 146 2.30 -25.67 12.53
CA ALA A 146 2.55 -25.21 13.89
C ALA A 146 3.35 -26.24 14.72
N THR A 147 4.54 -26.62 14.26
CA THR A 147 5.45 -27.50 15.02
C THR A 147 6.69 -26.72 15.45
N ARG A 148 6.84 -26.63 16.78
CA ARG A 148 7.92 -26.03 17.56
C ARG A 148 9.30 -26.22 16.93
N GLY A 149 10.02 -25.13 16.66
CA GLY A 149 11.47 -25.22 16.45
C GLY A 149 12.14 -24.01 15.79
N THR A 150 11.45 -23.30 14.91
CA THR A 150 12.04 -22.17 14.16
C THR A 150 11.08 -20.99 14.13
N PRO A 151 11.55 -19.76 14.43
CA PRO A 151 10.70 -18.58 14.37
C PRO A 151 10.21 -18.45 12.93
N SER A 152 8.92 -18.68 12.74
CA SER A 152 8.26 -18.48 11.48
C SER A 152 8.35 -16.99 11.15
N GLY A 153 9.05 -16.65 10.06
CA GLY A 153 9.09 -15.31 9.44
C GLY A 153 7.80 -14.74 8.78
N PRO A 154 6.62 -15.42 8.70
CA PRO A 154 5.44 -14.90 8.00
C PRO A 154 4.89 -13.56 8.51
N TRP A 155 5.12 -13.20 9.77
CA TRP A 155 4.62 -11.93 10.32
C TRP A 155 5.30 -10.71 9.67
N VAL A 156 6.54 -10.85 9.22
CA VAL A 156 7.27 -9.79 8.49
C VAL A 156 6.54 -9.43 7.18
N LEU A 157 5.93 -10.42 6.52
CA LEU A 157 5.17 -10.22 5.27
C LEU A 157 3.96 -9.32 5.50
N ALA A 158 3.24 -9.55 6.61
CA ALA A 158 2.03 -8.82 6.96
C ALA A 158 2.30 -7.43 7.55
N ILE A 159 3.54 -7.10 7.94
CA ILE A 159 3.85 -5.86 8.65
C ILE A 159 4.68 -4.89 7.80
N CYS A 160 5.70 -5.34 7.06
CA CYS A 160 6.65 -4.42 6.41
C CYS A 160 5.99 -3.49 5.39
N ALA A 161 5.19 -4.04 4.47
CA ALA A 161 4.51 -3.24 3.45
C ALA A 161 3.48 -2.27 4.04
N PRO A 162 2.49 -2.70 4.86
CA PRO A 162 1.51 -1.75 5.41
C PRO A 162 2.15 -0.75 6.37
N LEU A 163 3.14 -1.13 7.17
CA LEU A 163 3.84 -0.20 8.06
C LEU A 163 4.55 0.89 7.26
N THR A 164 5.27 0.52 6.20
CA THR A 164 5.96 1.51 5.36
C THR A 164 4.97 2.39 4.60
N ALA A 165 3.90 1.81 4.08
CA ALA A 165 2.83 2.55 3.43
C ALA A 165 2.20 3.57 4.39
N THR A 166 1.93 3.18 5.63
CA THR A 166 1.42 4.08 6.68
C THR A 166 2.40 5.20 6.98
N VAL A 167 3.68 4.91 7.17
CA VAL A 167 4.70 5.94 7.43
C VAL A 167 4.76 6.94 6.28
N VAL A 168 4.83 6.46 5.04
CA VAL A 168 4.87 7.33 3.86
C VAL A 168 3.60 8.16 3.73
N TYR A 169 2.43 7.54 3.91
CA TYR A 169 1.15 8.24 3.86
C TYR A 169 1.06 9.34 4.94
N LEU A 170 1.53 9.06 6.15
CA LEU A 170 1.60 10.03 7.25
C LEU A 170 2.55 11.18 6.94
N VAL A 171 3.72 10.91 6.36
CA VAL A 171 4.66 11.96 5.94
C VAL A 171 3.99 12.90 4.92
N PHE A 172 3.29 12.35 3.93
CA PHE A 172 2.54 13.17 2.98
C PHE A 172 1.39 13.95 3.64
N ALA A 173 0.67 13.33 4.57
CA ALA A 173 -0.38 13.99 5.33
C ALA A 173 0.14 15.18 6.15
N LEU A 174 1.27 15.01 6.84
CA LEU A 174 1.91 16.05 7.65
C LEU A 174 2.56 17.14 6.79
N ALA A 175 3.10 16.78 5.62
CA ALA A 175 3.71 17.73 4.69
C ALA A 175 2.66 18.55 3.90
N ASN A 176 1.38 18.14 3.92
CA ASN A 176 0.34 18.80 3.17
C ASN A 176 -0.04 20.13 3.84
N ARG A 177 0.23 21.25 3.15
CA ARG A 177 -0.12 22.60 3.64
C ARG A 177 -1.62 22.86 3.75
N HIS A 178 -2.44 22.07 3.06
CA HIS A 178 -3.89 22.19 3.10
C HIS A 178 -4.43 21.09 4.01
N GLY A 179 -5.02 21.46 5.15
CA GLY A 179 -5.66 20.50 6.06
C GLY A 179 -6.90 19.80 5.50
N ASP A 180 -7.27 20.12 4.25
CA ASP A 180 -8.32 19.42 3.54
C ASP A 180 -7.79 18.08 3.00
N LEU A 181 -8.12 17.02 3.73
CA LEU A 181 -7.85 15.64 3.34
C LEU A 181 -9.00 15.07 2.48
N GLY A 182 -9.70 15.91 1.72
CA GLY A 182 -10.91 15.50 0.98
C GLY A 182 -12.15 15.53 1.87
N VAL A 183 -12.25 16.51 2.77
CA VAL A 183 -13.45 16.81 3.58
C VAL A 183 -14.15 18.07 3.06
N GLY A 184 -13.48 18.91 2.27
CA GLY A 184 -13.89 20.27 1.89
C GLY A 184 -15.08 20.45 0.94
N ASP A 185 -15.96 19.46 0.76
CA ASP A 185 -17.21 19.62 -0.01
C ASP A 185 -18.42 19.68 0.92
N ALA A 186 -18.42 20.62 1.88
CA ALA A 186 -19.69 21.10 2.40
C ALA A 186 -20.36 21.89 1.26
N PRO A 187 -21.65 21.64 0.94
CA PRO A 187 -22.38 22.53 0.04
C PRO A 187 -22.17 23.97 0.52
N PRO A 188 -21.90 24.94 -0.37
CA PRO A 188 -21.87 26.33 0.05
C PRO A 188 -23.17 26.59 0.79
N GLU A 189 -23.08 27.04 2.05
CA GLU A 189 -24.22 27.56 2.78
C GLU A 189 -24.81 28.65 1.89
N THR A 190 -25.94 28.35 1.23
CA THR A 190 -26.69 29.37 0.50
C THR A 190 -27.06 30.41 1.55
N PRO A 191 -26.55 31.66 1.49
CA PRO A 191 -26.90 32.65 2.48
C PRO A 191 -28.43 32.79 2.48
N ALA A 192 -29.06 32.61 3.64
CA ALA A 192 -30.48 32.87 3.76
C ALA A 192 -30.75 34.28 3.20
N PRO A 193 -31.81 34.49 2.38
CA PRO A 193 -32.13 35.80 1.84
C PRO A 193 -32.20 36.80 3.00
N GLN A 194 -31.28 37.76 3.03
CA GLN A 194 -31.36 38.83 4.04
C GLN A 194 -32.65 39.62 3.78
N PRO A 195 -33.47 39.87 4.81
CA PRO A 195 -34.63 40.76 4.66
C PRO A 195 -34.12 42.12 4.19
N VAL A 196 -34.49 42.52 2.97
CA VAL A 196 -34.20 43.87 2.47
C VAL A 196 -34.95 44.85 3.38
N PRO A 197 -34.28 45.82 4.03
CA PRO A 197 -34.97 46.84 4.81
C PRO A 197 -35.94 47.59 3.89
N VAL A 198 -37.23 47.56 4.23
CA VAL A 198 -38.25 48.32 3.51
C VAL A 198 -37.92 49.80 3.69
N GLN A 199 -37.43 50.44 2.63
CA GLN A 199 -37.13 51.86 2.63
C GLN A 199 -38.48 52.61 2.68
N PRO A 200 -38.73 53.47 3.68
CA PRO A 200 -39.98 54.21 3.75
C PRO A 200 -40.16 55.08 2.52
N ALA A 201 -41.37 55.09 1.95
CA ALA A 201 -41.70 55.91 0.79
C ALA A 201 -41.40 57.40 1.08
N PRO A 202 -40.86 58.15 0.11
CA PRO A 202 -40.59 59.57 0.30
C PRO A 202 -41.90 60.34 0.59
N PRO A 203 -41.88 61.32 1.50
CA PRO A 203 -43.05 62.13 1.82
C PRO A 203 -43.51 62.92 0.58
N ALA A 204 -44.83 62.97 0.40
CA ALA A 204 -45.51 63.69 -0.68
C ALA A 204 -45.39 65.22 -0.54
#